data_AF-A0A1I8QB90-F1
#
_entry.id   AF-A0A1I8QB90-F1
#
_cell.length_a   1.000
_cell.length_b   1.000
_cell.length_c   1.000
_cell.angle_alpha   90.00
_cell.angle_beta   90.00
_cell.angle_gamma   90.00
#
_symmetry.space_group_name_H-M   'P 1'
#
loop_
_entity.id
_entity.type
_entity.pdbx_description
1 polymer ?
#
loop_
_entity_poly.entity_id
_entity_poly.type
_entity_poly.pdbx_seq_one_letter_code
_entity_poly.pdbx_strand_id
1 'polypeptide(L)'
;MLSSQMSWVFGALLLFAAANLTQAVNERHDLSVITDLIDMMVEQLEILKCMTRSCDPLALEKMIEIEDGVERDLKAQSSLPETHEYESEKVDKAIKLSVAKYLEVEPKCQDTSYSCPNPIIKELPKYFTNYVNAVQEIIMYGRKCVNLNNIEQAINVLGESVELVEGYHNHAGNYMQRVLPSCVHCSNGFRQLCDEAAIN
;
A
#
# COMPACT_ATOMS: atom_id res chain seq x y z
N MET A 1 -27.54 -52.04 0.39
CA MET A 1 -26.33 -51.37 0.95
C MET A 1 -25.66 -50.42 -0.07
N LEU A 2 -26.43 -49.70 -0.92
CA LEU A 2 -25.86 -48.69 -1.84
C LEU A 2 -26.18 -47.24 -1.42
N SER A 3 -27.11 -47.01 -0.48
CA SER A 3 -27.57 -45.65 -0.13
C SER A 3 -26.64 -44.89 0.81
N SER A 4 -25.81 -45.58 1.61
CA SER A 4 -24.94 -44.91 2.58
C SER A 4 -23.68 -44.33 1.92
N GLN A 5 -23.05 -45.04 0.98
CA GLN A 5 -21.83 -44.53 0.32
C GLN A 5 -22.10 -43.34 -0.62
N MET A 6 -23.28 -43.27 -1.23
CA MET A 6 -23.64 -42.19 -2.14
C MET A 6 -23.78 -40.84 -1.40
N SER A 7 -24.38 -40.83 -0.21
CA SER A 7 -24.55 -39.60 0.59
C SER A 7 -23.24 -38.98 1.08
N TRP A 8 -22.20 -39.79 1.33
CA TRP A 8 -20.89 -39.28 1.74
C TRP A 8 -20.12 -38.64 0.59
N VAL A 9 -20.24 -39.19 -0.62
CA VAL A 9 -19.63 -38.61 -1.83
C VAL A 9 -20.30 -37.28 -2.19
N PHE A 10 -21.63 -37.19 -2.09
CA PHE A 10 -22.34 -35.92 -2.28
C PHE A 10 -22.01 -34.89 -1.20
N GLY A 11 -21.87 -35.30 0.07
CA GLY A 11 -21.44 -34.42 1.16
C GLY A 11 -20.02 -33.89 0.98
N ALA A 12 -19.07 -34.74 0.57
CA ALA A 12 -17.71 -34.32 0.26
C ALA A 12 -17.68 -33.34 -0.93
N LEU A 13 -18.39 -33.64 -2.02
CA LEU A 13 -18.49 -32.74 -3.18
C LEU A 13 -19.09 -31.38 -2.81
N LEU A 14 -20.09 -31.33 -1.93
CA LEU A 14 -20.67 -30.07 -1.44
C LEU A 14 -19.70 -29.27 -0.57
N LEU A 15 -18.90 -29.94 0.28
CA LEU A 15 -17.86 -29.28 1.08
C LEU A 15 -16.72 -28.75 0.20
N PHE A 16 -16.29 -29.51 -0.82
CA PHE A 16 -15.31 -29.03 -1.80
C PHE A 16 -15.84 -27.84 -2.61
N ALA A 17 -17.10 -27.89 -3.06
CA ALA A 17 -17.72 -26.78 -3.78
C ALA A 17 -17.86 -25.52 -2.89
N ALA A 18 -18.25 -25.68 -1.62
CA ALA A 18 -18.33 -24.58 -0.66
C ALA A 18 -16.96 -23.99 -0.34
N ALA A 19 -15.94 -24.83 -0.11
CA ALA A 19 -14.57 -24.39 0.14
C ALA A 19 -13.98 -23.61 -1.05
N ASN A 20 -14.18 -24.13 -2.27
CA ASN A 20 -13.75 -23.45 -3.49
C ASN A 20 -14.50 -22.13 -3.71
N LEU A 21 -15.80 -22.07 -3.38
CA LEU A 21 -16.58 -20.84 -3.48
C LEU A 21 -16.11 -19.80 -2.45
N THR A 22 -15.82 -20.21 -1.22
CA THR A 22 -15.28 -19.31 -0.19
C THR A 22 -13.88 -18.81 -0.53
N GLN A 23 -12.99 -19.67 -1.07
CA GLN A 23 -11.66 -19.25 -1.54
C GLN A 23 -11.75 -18.27 -2.70
N ALA A 24 -12.55 -18.57 -3.73
CA ALA A 24 -12.71 -17.68 -4.88
C ALA A 24 -13.36 -16.33 -4.52
N VAL A 25 -14.19 -16.29 -3.47
CA VAL A 25 -14.74 -15.03 -2.94
C VAL A 25 -13.68 -14.26 -2.15
N ASN A 26 -12.85 -14.94 -1.36
CA ASN A 26 -11.76 -14.34 -0.59
C ASN A 26 -10.71 -13.72 -1.51
N GLU A 27 -10.20 -14.47 -2.49
CA GLU A 27 -9.19 -13.99 -3.46
C GLU A 27 -9.66 -12.75 -4.25
N ARG A 28 -10.96 -12.67 -4.56
CA ARG A 28 -11.55 -11.48 -5.22
C ARG A 28 -11.61 -10.28 -4.29
N HIS A 29 -11.88 -10.50 -3.01
CA HIS A 29 -11.87 -9.44 -2.01
C HIS A 29 -10.45 -8.91 -1.81
N ASP A 30 -9.49 -9.81 -1.67
CA ASP A 30 -8.06 -9.55 -1.52
C ASP A 30 -7.50 -8.74 -2.71
N LEU A 31 -7.89 -9.11 -3.94
CA LEU A 31 -7.50 -8.35 -5.13
C LEU A 31 -8.08 -6.93 -5.13
N SER A 32 -9.32 -6.77 -4.63
CA SER A 32 -9.91 -5.43 -4.46
C SER A 32 -9.10 -4.60 -3.47
N VAL A 33 -8.70 -5.18 -2.32
CA VAL A 33 -7.90 -4.48 -1.30
C VAL A 33 -6.59 -3.97 -1.89
N ILE A 34 -5.86 -4.81 -2.64
CA ILE A 34 -4.60 -4.39 -3.28
C ILE A 34 -4.82 -3.35 -4.38
N THR A 35 -5.87 -3.51 -5.18
CA THR A 35 -6.18 -2.54 -6.25
C THR A 35 -6.52 -1.17 -5.66
N ASP A 36 -7.39 -1.14 -4.65
CA ASP A 36 -7.79 0.09 -3.96
C ASP A 36 -6.59 0.76 -3.30
N LEU A 37 -5.73 -0.01 -2.63
CA LEU A 37 -4.47 0.47 -2.05
C LEU A 37 -3.58 1.13 -3.12
N ILE A 38 -3.35 0.46 -4.25
CA ILE A 38 -2.50 0.98 -5.33
C ILE A 38 -3.08 2.27 -5.91
N ASP A 39 -4.40 2.35 -6.08
CA ASP A 39 -5.06 3.56 -6.57
C ASP A 39 -4.94 4.73 -5.58
N MET A 40 -5.00 4.46 -4.28
CA MET A 40 -4.73 5.46 -3.25
C MET A 40 -3.26 5.90 -3.21
N MET A 41 -2.31 4.99 -3.44
CA MET A 41 -0.89 5.36 -3.57
C MET A 41 -0.66 6.28 -4.78
N VAL A 42 -1.38 6.07 -5.88
CA VAL A 42 -1.32 6.95 -7.06
C VAL A 42 -1.81 8.35 -6.71
N GLU A 43 -2.96 8.46 -6.07
CA GLU A 43 -3.52 9.75 -5.63
C GLU A 43 -2.56 10.47 -4.68
N GLN A 44 -2.07 9.78 -3.65
CA GLN A 44 -1.09 10.34 -2.71
C GLN A 44 0.17 10.85 -3.43
N LEU A 45 0.71 10.07 -4.37
CA LEU A 45 1.90 10.44 -5.13
C LEU A 45 1.67 11.68 -6.01
N GLU A 46 0.51 11.78 -6.66
CA GLU A 46 0.16 12.94 -7.47
C GLU A 46 0.01 14.21 -6.62
N ILE A 47 -0.62 14.10 -5.45
CA ILE A 47 -0.74 15.19 -4.49
C ILE A 47 0.62 15.62 -3.95
N LEU A 48 1.48 14.67 -3.56
CA LEU A 48 2.86 14.95 -3.15
C LEU A 48 3.61 15.74 -4.22
N LYS A 49 3.54 15.29 -5.48
CA LYS A 49 4.15 15.99 -6.62
C LYS A 49 3.56 17.39 -6.78
N CYS A 50 2.25 17.55 -6.69
CA CYS A 50 1.61 18.87 -6.74
C CYS A 50 2.11 19.80 -5.64
N MET A 51 2.17 19.32 -4.40
CA MET A 51 2.65 20.10 -3.27
C MET A 51 4.11 20.53 -3.45
N THR A 52 4.99 19.71 -4.06
CA THR A 52 6.38 20.14 -4.35
C THR A 52 6.47 21.31 -5.34
N ARG A 53 5.43 21.54 -6.14
CA ARG A 53 5.33 22.67 -7.08
C ARG A 53 4.31 23.72 -6.65
N SER A 54 3.81 23.64 -5.42
CA SER A 54 2.85 24.60 -4.89
C SER A 54 3.52 25.92 -4.54
N CYS A 55 2.73 26.92 -4.14
CA CYS A 55 3.26 28.21 -3.72
C CYS A 55 3.69 28.22 -2.25
N ASP A 56 3.71 27.06 -1.58
CA ASP A 56 4.06 26.96 -0.18
C ASP A 56 5.56 26.67 0.00
N PRO A 57 6.35 27.61 0.56
CA PRO A 57 7.78 27.38 0.80
C PRO A 57 8.08 26.28 1.83
N LEU A 58 7.07 25.89 2.62
CA LEU A 58 7.15 24.87 3.66
C LEU A 58 6.42 23.57 3.28
N ALA A 59 6.07 23.39 2.00
CA ALA A 59 5.32 22.22 1.54
C ALA A 59 5.96 20.90 1.98
N LEU A 60 7.27 20.75 1.81
CA LEU A 60 7.99 19.52 2.19
C LEU A 60 7.99 19.28 3.71
N GLU A 61 8.20 20.34 4.50
CA GLU A 61 8.16 20.27 5.96
C GLU A 61 6.78 19.84 6.45
N LYS A 62 5.70 20.39 5.85
CA LYS A 62 4.32 19.98 6.15
C LYS A 62 4.04 18.54 5.77
N MET A 63 4.54 18.08 4.61
CA MET A 63 4.40 16.66 4.22
C MET A 63 4.99 15.75 5.30
N ILE A 64 6.20 16.06 5.75
CA ILE A 64 6.91 15.28 6.76
C ILE A 64 6.14 15.28 8.08
N GLU A 65 5.66 16.45 8.52
CA GLU A 65 4.88 16.56 9.75
C GLU A 65 3.58 15.76 9.71
N ILE A 66 2.89 15.78 8.56
CA ILE A 66 1.67 15.01 8.34
C ILE A 66 1.97 13.50 8.42
N GLU A 67 2.96 13.02 7.68
CA GLU A 67 3.28 11.59 7.66
C GLU A 67 3.84 11.09 9.00
N ASP A 68 4.69 11.88 9.67
CA ASP A 68 5.14 11.57 11.03
C ASP A 68 3.94 11.50 12.00
N GLY A 69 2.92 12.35 11.80
CA GLY A 69 1.67 12.30 12.56
C GLY A 69 0.86 11.04 12.29
N VAL A 70 0.66 10.70 11.02
CA VAL A 70 -0.09 9.52 10.59
C VAL A 70 0.59 8.23 11.08
N GLU A 71 1.91 8.12 10.95
CA GLU A 71 2.65 6.95 11.46
C GLU A 71 2.49 6.79 12.97
N ARG A 72 2.58 7.88 13.74
CA ARG A 72 2.35 7.84 15.20
C ARG A 72 0.95 7.37 15.54
N ASP A 73 -0.07 7.86 14.84
CA ASP A 73 -1.46 7.50 15.07
C ASP A 73 -1.71 5.99 14.78
N LEU A 74 -0.99 5.43 13.80
CA LEU A 74 -1.10 4.02 13.41
C LEU A 74 -0.30 3.08 14.31
N LYS A 75 0.91 3.49 14.74
CA LYS A 75 1.72 2.73 15.72
C LYS A 75 1.07 2.68 17.09
N ALA A 76 0.10 3.55 17.37
CA ALA A 76 -0.61 3.59 18.64
C ALA A 76 -1.68 2.49 18.81
N GLN A 77 -1.80 1.52 17.90
CA GLN A 77 -2.90 0.54 17.93
C GLN A 77 -2.46 -0.94 17.98
N SER A 78 -3.20 -1.67 18.83
CA SER A 78 -3.27 -3.11 19.13
C SER A 78 -2.02 -3.82 19.68
N SER A 79 -2.17 -4.47 20.85
CA SER A 79 -1.18 -5.40 21.43
C SER A 79 -1.37 -6.84 20.95
N LEU A 80 -2.24 -7.07 19.96
CA LEU A 80 -2.57 -8.39 19.42
C LEU A 80 -1.83 -8.60 18.11
N PRO A 81 -1.43 -9.85 17.78
CA PRO A 81 -0.93 -10.19 16.44
C PRO A 81 -1.96 -9.80 15.38
N GLU A 82 -1.54 -9.01 14.39
CA GLU A 82 -2.36 -8.61 13.24
C GLU A 82 -2.14 -9.62 12.09
N THR A 83 -3.11 -9.75 11.17
CA THR A 83 -2.91 -10.55 9.95
C THR A 83 -2.39 -9.65 8.82
N HIS A 84 -1.72 -10.21 7.82
CA HIS A 84 -1.20 -9.43 6.69
C HIS A 84 -2.31 -8.73 5.89
N GLU A 85 -3.52 -9.30 5.83
CA GLU A 85 -4.69 -8.63 5.25
C GLU A 85 -5.05 -7.37 6.04
N TYR A 86 -5.09 -7.47 7.37
CA TYR A 86 -5.36 -6.33 8.24
C TYR A 86 -4.26 -5.26 8.15
N GLU A 87 -3.00 -5.67 8.06
CA GLU A 87 -1.87 -4.76 7.84
C GLU A 87 -1.98 -4.03 6.49
N SER A 88 -2.47 -4.70 5.44
CA SER A 88 -2.72 -4.08 4.14
C SER A 88 -3.84 -3.02 4.24
N GLU A 89 -4.93 -3.30 4.95
CA GLU A 89 -5.99 -2.32 5.24
C GLU A 89 -5.49 -1.14 6.07
N LYS A 90 -4.58 -1.39 7.03
CA LYS A 90 -3.95 -0.36 7.87
C LYS A 90 -3.13 0.62 7.02
N VAL A 91 -2.38 0.11 6.04
CA VAL A 91 -1.62 0.94 5.08
C VAL A 91 -2.57 1.75 4.19
N ASP A 92 -3.64 1.14 3.67
CA ASP A 92 -4.65 1.86 2.88
C ASP A 92 -5.28 3.02 3.68
N LYS A 93 -5.67 2.76 4.93
CA LYS A 93 -6.20 3.78 5.85
C LYS A 93 -5.18 4.88 6.14
N ALA A 94 -3.89 4.53 6.27
CA ALA A 94 -2.81 5.48 6.45
C ALA A 94 -2.75 6.47 5.29
N ILE A 95 -2.73 5.93 4.06
CA ILE A 95 -2.61 6.72 2.84
C ILE A 95 -3.82 7.63 2.67
N LYS A 96 -5.04 7.11 2.87
CA LYS A 96 -6.28 7.90 2.84
C LYS A 96 -6.24 9.07 3.82
N LEU A 97 -5.73 8.84 5.03
CA LEU A 97 -5.58 9.90 6.03
C LEU A 97 -4.53 10.94 5.62
N SER A 98 -3.38 10.50 5.09
CA SER A 98 -2.34 11.40 4.59
C SER A 98 -2.86 12.26 3.43
N VAL A 99 -3.56 11.67 2.46
CA VAL A 99 -4.21 12.38 1.35
C VAL A 99 -5.17 13.46 1.86
N ALA A 100 -6.06 13.11 2.79
CA ALA A 100 -7.00 14.07 3.35
C ALA A 100 -6.29 15.26 4.03
N LYS A 101 -5.24 14.99 4.82
CA LYS A 101 -4.44 16.03 5.49
C LYS A 101 -3.65 16.88 4.50
N TYR A 102 -3.11 16.29 3.43
CA TYR A 102 -2.42 17.02 2.37
C TYR A 102 -3.35 18.02 1.68
N LEU A 103 -4.56 17.61 1.35
CA LEU A 103 -5.56 18.47 0.73
C LEU A 103 -6.08 19.54 1.69
N GLU A 104 -6.06 19.30 3.00
CA GLU A 104 -6.38 20.33 3.99
C GLU A 104 -5.32 21.44 4.02
N VAL A 105 -4.04 21.08 3.94
CA VAL A 105 -2.93 22.05 4.01
C VAL A 105 -2.61 22.73 2.67
N GLU A 106 -2.88 22.06 1.54
CA GLU A 106 -2.74 22.61 0.18
C GLU A 106 -3.96 22.24 -0.69
N PRO A 107 -5.11 22.93 -0.51
CA PRO A 107 -6.35 22.59 -1.21
C PRO A 107 -6.27 22.70 -2.73
N LYS A 108 -5.32 23.47 -3.26
CA LYS A 108 -5.14 23.61 -4.71
C LYS A 108 -4.68 22.31 -5.37
N CYS A 109 -4.08 21.41 -4.60
CA CYS A 109 -3.67 20.10 -5.08
C CYS A 109 -4.80 19.10 -5.24
N GLN A 110 -6.05 19.50 -4.98
CA GLN A 110 -7.22 18.76 -5.45
C GLN A 110 -7.27 18.71 -6.98
N ASP A 111 -6.81 19.76 -7.67
CA ASP A 111 -6.36 19.67 -9.05
C ASP A 111 -4.87 19.31 -9.02
N THR A 112 -4.56 18.03 -9.19
CA THR A 112 -3.19 17.56 -9.12
C THR A 112 -2.31 18.21 -10.18
N SER A 113 -2.85 18.80 -11.26
CA SER A 113 -2.10 19.51 -12.29
C SER A 113 -1.65 20.93 -11.90
N TYR A 114 -2.15 21.45 -10.77
CA TYR A 114 -1.81 22.79 -10.28
C TYR A 114 -0.29 22.99 -10.15
N SER A 115 0.16 24.18 -10.52
CA SER A 115 1.54 24.64 -10.35
C SER A 115 1.54 26.11 -9.95
N CYS A 116 2.46 26.48 -9.07
CA CYS A 116 2.59 27.87 -8.63
C CYS A 116 2.96 28.80 -9.80
N PRO A 117 2.20 29.88 -10.06
CA PRO A 117 2.54 30.84 -11.11
C PRO A 117 3.90 31.51 -10.92
N ASN A 118 4.36 31.63 -9.67
CA ASN A 118 5.67 32.13 -9.30
C ASN A 118 6.42 31.06 -8.50
N PRO A 119 7.15 30.15 -9.17
CA PRO A 119 7.72 28.97 -8.53
C PRO A 119 8.68 29.33 -7.41
N ILE A 120 8.52 28.67 -6.27
CA ILE A 120 9.50 28.69 -5.19
C ILE A 120 10.52 27.61 -5.49
N ILE A 121 11.70 28.00 -5.99
CA ILE A 121 12.75 27.03 -6.34
C ILE A 121 13.39 26.54 -5.05
N LYS A 122 13.11 25.28 -4.68
CA LYS A 122 13.75 24.57 -3.58
C LYS A 122 14.28 23.24 -4.11
N GLU A 123 15.54 22.95 -3.84
CA GLU A 123 16.11 21.64 -4.18
C GLU A 123 15.45 20.58 -3.27
N LEU A 124 14.87 19.56 -3.90
CA LEU A 124 14.27 18.45 -3.16
C LEU A 124 15.38 17.55 -2.58
N PRO A 125 15.36 17.24 -1.28
CA PRO A 125 16.34 16.35 -0.69
C PRO A 125 16.31 14.97 -1.32
N LYS A 126 17.47 14.32 -1.42
CA LYS A 126 17.61 12.98 -2.01
C LYS A 126 16.68 11.93 -1.39
N TYR A 127 16.42 12.00 -0.07
CA TYR A 127 15.53 11.04 0.59
C TYR A 127 14.09 11.13 0.06
N PHE A 128 13.62 12.33 -0.27
CA PHE A 128 12.28 12.55 -0.80
C PHE A 128 12.17 11.91 -2.19
N THR A 129 13.14 12.20 -3.05
CA THR A 129 13.19 11.62 -4.41
C THR A 129 13.29 10.10 -4.36
N ASN A 130 14.10 9.54 -3.46
CA ASN A 130 14.19 8.08 -3.28
C ASN A 130 12.87 7.46 -2.85
N TYR A 131 12.17 8.08 -1.88
CA TYR A 131 10.87 7.64 -1.41
C TYR A 131 9.82 7.67 -2.55
N VAL A 132 9.73 8.80 -3.27
CA VAL A 132 8.82 8.96 -4.42
C VAL A 132 9.09 7.91 -5.50
N ASN A 133 10.36 7.60 -5.78
CA ASN A 133 10.70 6.58 -6.76
C ASN A 133 10.33 5.17 -6.28
N ALA A 134 10.56 4.84 -5.01
CA ALA A 134 10.16 3.55 -4.46
C ALA A 134 8.63 3.36 -4.51
N VAL A 135 7.86 4.38 -4.14
CA VAL A 135 6.38 4.37 -4.26
C VAL A 135 5.94 4.21 -5.72
N GLN A 136 6.59 4.89 -6.67
CA GLN A 136 6.32 4.72 -8.10
C GLN A 136 6.56 3.28 -8.57
N GLU A 137 7.61 2.63 -8.08
CA GLU A 137 7.89 1.24 -8.42
C GLU A 137 6.85 0.29 -7.83
N ILE A 138 6.39 0.49 -6.59
CA ILE A 138 5.29 -0.27 -6.00
C ILE A 138 4.04 -0.17 -6.88
N ILE A 139 3.64 1.06 -7.24
CA ILE A 139 2.48 1.29 -8.11
C ILE A 139 2.65 0.59 -9.47
N MET A 140 3.82 0.76 -10.10
CA MET A 140 4.09 0.21 -11.42
C MET A 140 4.06 -1.32 -11.42
N TYR A 141 4.78 -1.96 -10.50
CA TYR A 141 4.83 -3.42 -10.42
C TYR A 141 3.53 -4.01 -9.87
N GLY A 142 2.89 -3.35 -8.90
CA GLY A 142 1.59 -3.73 -8.37
C GLY A 142 0.53 -3.84 -9.47
N ARG A 143 0.37 -2.79 -10.29
CA ARG A 143 -0.58 -2.79 -11.41
C ARG A 143 -0.27 -3.82 -12.48
N LYS A 144 1.02 -4.06 -12.73
CA LYS A 144 1.48 -4.90 -13.83
C LYS A 144 1.45 -6.39 -13.48
N CYS A 145 1.69 -6.74 -12.21
CA CYS A 145 2.14 -8.08 -11.85
C CYS A 145 1.25 -8.77 -10.82
N VAL A 146 0.52 -8.01 -9.99
CA VAL A 146 -0.43 -8.59 -9.05
C VAL A 146 -1.73 -8.97 -9.79
N ASN A 147 -2.18 -10.20 -9.57
CA ASN A 147 -3.40 -10.76 -10.14
C ASN A 147 -3.95 -11.86 -9.22
N LEU A 148 -5.11 -12.44 -9.59
CA LEU A 148 -5.76 -13.47 -8.77
C LEU A 148 -4.87 -14.68 -8.45
N ASN A 149 -3.91 -15.03 -9.30
CA ASN A 149 -3.08 -16.22 -9.09
C ASN A 149 -1.95 -16.00 -8.06
N ASN A 150 -1.61 -14.74 -7.75
CA ASN A 150 -0.50 -14.40 -6.86
C ASN A 150 -0.88 -13.38 -5.77
N ILE A 151 -2.18 -13.16 -5.56
CA ILE A 151 -2.68 -12.14 -4.64
C ILE A 151 -2.29 -12.40 -3.19
N GLU A 152 -2.33 -13.65 -2.72
CA GLU A 152 -1.89 -14.01 -1.37
C GLU A 152 -0.42 -13.68 -1.14
N GLN A 153 0.43 -13.90 -2.16
CA GLN A 153 1.86 -13.53 -2.09
C GLN A 153 2.04 -12.02 -2.05
N ALA A 154 1.24 -11.26 -2.81
CA ALA A 154 1.27 -9.80 -2.77
C ALA A 154 0.86 -9.25 -1.40
N ILE A 155 -0.17 -9.81 -0.78
CA ILE A 155 -0.58 -9.47 0.60
C ILE A 155 0.54 -9.79 1.59
N ASN A 156 1.19 -10.95 1.46
CA ASN A 156 2.32 -11.31 2.32
C ASN A 156 3.49 -10.32 2.20
N VAL A 157 3.85 -9.92 0.96
CA VAL A 157 4.89 -8.90 0.72
C VAL A 157 4.56 -7.57 1.41
N LEU A 158 3.28 -7.16 1.40
CA LEU A 158 2.85 -5.94 2.08
C LEU A 158 2.87 -6.08 3.59
N GLY A 159 2.37 -7.21 4.13
CA GLY A 159 2.40 -7.47 5.57
C GLY A 159 3.83 -7.46 6.12
N GLU A 160 4.75 -8.19 5.48
CA GLU A 160 6.18 -8.15 5.82
C GLU A 160 6.75 -6.72 5.75
N SER A 161 6.30 -5.90 4.81
CA SER A 161 6.71 -4.49 4.71
C SER A 161 6.24 -3.66 5.90
N VAL A 162 5.03 -3.93 6.42
CA VAL A 162 4.49 -3.30 7.63
C VAL A 162 5.25 -3.76 8.86
N GLU A 163 5.50 -5.06 9.00
CA GLU A 163 6.33 -5.61 10.08
C GLU A 163 7.72 -4.95 10.11
N LEU A 164 8.33 -4.70 8.95
CA LEU A 164 9.59 -3.95 8.83
C LEU A 164 9.47 -2.49 9.28
N VAL A 165 8.32 -1.82 9.18
CA VAL A 165 8.16 -0.45 9.72
C VAL A 165 7.94 -0.48 11.23
N GLU A 166 7.22 -1.49 11.72
CA GLU A 166 6.81 -1.59 13.12
C GLU A 166 7.90 -2.15 14.03
N GLY A 167 8.62 -3.19 13.58
CA GLY A 167 9.71 -3.80 14.33
C GLY A 167 10.95 -2.90 14.49
N TYR A 168 11.05 -1.83 13.70
CA TYR A 168 12.18 -0.89 13.72
C TYR A 168 11.90 0.33 14.60
N HIS A 169 11.87 0.12 15.92
CA HIS A 169 11.57 1.18 16.91
C HIS A 169 12.60 2.34 17.01
N ASN A 170 13.79 2.21 16.41
CA ASN A 170 14.94 3.10 16.67
C ASN A 170 15.50 3.83 15.43
N HIS A 171 14.74 4.01 14.34
CA HIS A 171 15.26 4.76 13.19
C HIS A 171 15.23 6.28 13.42
N ALA A 172 16.41 6.89 13.45
CA ALA A 172 16.58 8.33 13.34
C ALA A 172 16.26 8.80 11.91
N GLY A 173 15.59 9.94 11.77
CA GLY A 173 15.17 10.52 10.48
C GLY A 173 13.69 10.83 10.45
N ASN A 174 13.19 11.42 9.36
CA ASN A 174 11.76 11.64 9.12
C ASN A 174 11.06 10.38 8.60
N TYR A 175 9.71 10.38 8.57
CA TYR A 175 8.88 9.29 8.05
C TYR A 175 9.42 8.68 6.76
N MET A 176 9.65 9.49 5.72
CA MET A 176 10.04 9.01 4.39
C MET A 176 11.39 8.28 4.42
N GLN A 177 12.30 8.65 5.31
CA GLN A 177 13.55 7.92 5.52
C GLN A 177 13.32 6.59 6.25
N ARG A 178 12.40 6.55 7.21
CA ARG A 178 12.09 5.35 8.01
C ARG A 178 11.37 4.28 7.19
N VAL A 179 10.43 4.67 6.33
CA VAL A 179 9.62 3.72 5.54
C VAL A 179 10.27 3.33 4.22
N LEU A 180 11.29 4.05 3.75
CA LEU A 180 11.96 3.76 2.47
C LEU A 180 12.44 2.29 2.35
N PRO A 181 13.08 1.67 3.35
CA PRO A 181 13.46 0.26 3.27
C PRO A 181 12.27 -0.67 3.03
N SER A 182 11.15 -0.44 3.70
CA SER A 182 9.91 -1.20 3.49
C SER A 182 9.32 -0.96 2.11
N CYS A 183 9.34 0.28 1.61
CA CYS A 183 8.90 0.55 0.24
C CYS A 183 9.75 -0.19 -0.79
N VAL A 184 11.06 -0.27 -0.57
CA VAL A 184 11.99 -1.02 -1.44
C VAL A 184 11.77 -2.53 -1.33
N HIS A 185 11.47 -3.06 -0.15
CA HIS A 185 11.08 -4.47 0.02
C HIS A 185 9.82 -4.78 -0.79
N CYS A 186 8.77 -3.97 -0.62
CA CYS A 186 7.52 -4.12 -1.33
C CYS A 186 7.69 -4.04 -2.86
N SER A 187 8.42 -3.04 -3.36
CA SER A 187 8.62 -2.89 -4.81
C SER A 187 9.38 -4.08 -5.42
N ASN A 188 10.38 -4.60 -4.72
CA ASN A 188 11.11 -5.79 -5.15
C ASN A 188 10.24 -7.06 -5.10
N GLY A 189 9.42 -7.23 -4.06
CA GLY A 189 8.48 -8.36 -3.96
C GLY A 189 7.47 -8.35 -5.11
N PHE A 190 6.82 -7.21 -5.37
CA PHE A 190 5.90 -7.09 -6.51
C PHE A 190 6.58 -7.29 -7.86
N ARG A 191 7.84 -6.87 -7.99
CA ARG A 191 8.63 -7.15 -9.19
C ARG A 191 8.88 -8.64 -9.40
N GLN A 192 9.18 -9.39 -8.35
CA GLN A 192 9.40 -10.84 -8.44
C GLN A 192 8.16 -11.57 -8.94
N LEU A 193 6.97 -11.11 -8.55
CA LEU A 193 5.70 -11.65 -9.07
C LEU A 193 5.57 -11.49 -10.59
N CYS A 194 6.19 -10.47 -11.19
CA CYS A 194 6.25 -10.31 -12.65
C CYS A 194 7.08 -11.41 -13.31
N ASP A 195 8.22 -11.72 -12.70
CA ASP A 195 9.21 -12.64 -13.25
C ASP A 195 8.70 -14.08 -13.17
N GLU A 196 7.96 -14.42 -12.12
CA GLU A 196 7.30 -15.72 -11.97
C GLU A 196 6.12 -15.90 -12.92
N ALA A 197 5.35 -14.83 -13.18
CA ALA A 197 4.26 -14.86 -14.16
C ALA A 197 4.75 -15.00 -15.61
N ALA A 198 6.02 -14.68 -15.90
CA ALA A 198 6.61 -14.84 -17.23
C ALA A 198 7.13 -16.28 -17.51
N ILE A 199 7.26 -17.10 -16.47
CA ILE A 199 7.79 -18.48 -16.54
C ILE A 199 6.66 -19.53 -16.65
N ASN A 200 5.43 -19.15 -16.26
CA ASN A 200 4.21 -19.97 -16.38
C ASN A 200 3.39 -19.61 -17.63
#